data_AF-A0AA35TPE6-F1
#
_entry.id   AF-A0AA35TPE6-F1
#
_cell.length_a   1.000
_cell.length_b   1.000
_cell.length_c   1.000
_cell.angle_alpha   90.00
_cell.angle_beta   90.00
_cell.angle_gamma   90.00
#
_symmetry.space_group_name_H-M   'P 1'
#
loop_
_entity.id
_entity.type
_entity.pdbx_description
1 polymer ?
#
loop_
_entity_poly.entity_id
_entity_poly.type
_entity_poly.pdbx_seq_one_letter_code
_entity_poly.pdbx_strand_id
1 'polypeptide(L)'
;MIMYGLSREGDVAGIDVNMGCPKEFSLKGGMGAALLTQPEKVREILTTLVEGVSKPVTCKIRILPTVCEEKRLEETLELVSVIETTGVAAIGIHGRTMKERSTTPCHYDIIREISRKASVPIIANGGSGDVATYEDVARFKSRAECSSVMLARCAQWNPSIFRKEGPLPLDEVIKDYVRLAVDCDNNTSNTKYCVAQMLQSAMEGAPGKALLAAANMREICEVWGLVPYLDSVLEKRERLAESLPLQLQKELGVATFNLMTSSAKRRRAGPDVEVTEEGVTEMLVTYDRREFPVDKTPKTSLYVYSRRHHGSAPRYKTVERSRDRQFKSVVTVGDRTYSSSLWAKSKRNAEQSAATVALLVLGKELPYKAPPQTPTNTPR
;
A
#
# COMPACT_ATOMS: atom_id res chain seq x y z
N MET A 1 23.59 5.79 -5.16
CA MET A 1 22.11 5.85 -5.22
C MET A 1 21.57 4.77 -4.28
N ILE A 2 21.02 5.14 -3.13
CA ILE A 2 20.57 4.16 -2.13
C ILE A 2 19.13 3.76 -2.44
N MET A 3 18.94 2.60 -3.05
CA MET A 3 17.62 1.96 -3.19
C MET A 3 17.13 1.46 -1.82
N TYR A 4 16.40 2.30 -1.09
CA TYR A 4 15.66 1.84 0.08
C TYR A 4 14.34 1.21 -0.37
N GLY A 5 14.39 -0.10 -0.62
CA GLY A 5 13.26 -0.92 -1.05
C GLY A 5 13.67 -1.95 -2.12
N LEU A 6 14.77 -2.67 -1.90
CA LEU A 6 15.30 -3.63 -2.86
C LEU A 6 14.45 -4.89 -2.88
N SER A 7 13.51 -4.99 -3.83
CA SER A 7 13.46 -6.23 -4.60
C SER A 7 14.87 -6.44 -5.13
N ARG A 8 15.53 -7.54 -4.77
CA ARG A 8 16.81 -7.86 -5.38
C ARG A 8 16.54 -8.09 -6.87
N GLU A 9 17.55 -7.88 -7.69
CA GLU A 9 17.44 -8.18 -9.12
C GLU A 9 16.92 -9.62 -9.38
N GLY A 10 17.28 -10.56 -8.51
CA GLY A 10 16.80 -11.95 -8.55
C GLY A 10 15.29 -12.14 -8.31
N ASP A 11 14.60 -11.15 -7.74
CA ASP A 11 13.18 -11.24 -7.38
C ASP A 11 12.25 -10.70 -8.48
N VAL A 12 12.81 -10.12 -9.55
CA VAL A 12 12.05 -9.47 -10.64
C VAL A 12 12.47 -9.97 -12.02
N ALA A 13 11.55 -9.85 -12.99
CA ALA A 13 11.81 -10.23 -14.38
C ALA A 13 12.43 -9.11 -15.23
N GLY A 14 12.34 -7.85 -14.79
CA GLY A 14 12.82 -6.69 -15.53
C GLY A 14 12.79 -5.41 -14.70
N ILE A 15 13.47 -4.38 -15.19
CA ILE A 15 13.57 -3.06 -14.55
C ILE A 15 13.04 -2.01 -15.52
N ASP A 16 12.06 -1.22 -15.12
CA ASP A 16 11.50 -0.14 -15.95
C ASP A 16 11.80 1.24 -15.35
N VAL A 17 12.26 2.16 -16.19
CA VAL A 17 12.47 3.56 -15.81
C VAL A 17 11.28 4.42 -16.23
N ASN A 18 10.60 5.01 -15.25
CA ASN A 18 9.52 5.95 -15.50
C ASN A 18 10.05 7.31 -15.96
N MET A 19 9.77 7.64 -17.21
CA MET A 19 10.09 8.93 -17.84
C MET A 19 8.82 9.66 -18.30
N GLY A 20 7.64 9.25 -17.81
CA GLY A 20 6.34 9.75 -18.28
C GLY A 20 5.44 10.38 -17.22
N CYS A 21 5.84 10.38 -15.94
CA CYS A 21 5.05 10.93 -14.84
C CYS A 21 5.02 12.48 -14.86
N PRO A 22 3.85 13.14 -15.03
CA PRO A 22 3.76 14.59 -15.04
C PRO A 22 3.48 15.20 -13.66
N LYS A 23 3.45 14.39 -12.58
CA LYS A 23 3.13 14.88 -11.24
C LYS A 23 4.20 15.86 -10.76
N GLU A 24 3.77 16.92 -10.09
CA GLU A 24 4.65 18.02 -9.66
C GLU A 24 5.86 17.56 -8.84
N PHE A 25 5.69 16.56 -7.96
CA PHE A 25 6.80 16.02 -7.17
C PHE A 25 7.88 15.35 -8.05
N SER A 26 7.48 14.67 -9.13
CA SER A 26 8.42 14.08 -10.09
C SER A 26 9.16 15.16 -10.86
N LEU A 27 8.43 16.20 -11.30
CA LEU A 27 9.02 17.33 -12.03
C LEU A 27 10.04 18.10 -11.19
N LYS A 28 9.68 18.46 -9.95
CA LYS A 28 10.58 19.14 -9.00
C LYS A 28 11.80 18.28 -8.64
N GLY A 29 11.63 16.96 -8.60
CA GLY A 29 12.72 16.02 -8.34
C GLY A 29 13.58 15.68 -9.58
N GLY A 30 13.28 16.24 -10.75
CA GLY A 30 14.00 15.93 -11.99
C GLY A 30 13.81 14.48 -12.47
N MET A 31 12.68 13.87 -12.13
CA MET A 31 12.27 12.49 -12.48
C MET A 31 11.03 12.51 -13.40
N GLY A 32 10.64 11.35 -13.93
CA GLY A 32 9.44 11.24 -14.74
C GLY A 32 9.54 12.08 -16.01
N ALA A 33 8.49 12.85 -16.33
CA ALA A 33 8.44 13.64 -17.55
C ALA A 33 9.51 14.74 -17.64
N ALA A 34 10.16 15.12 -16.52
CA ALA A 34 11.27 16.07 -16.55
C ALA A 34 12.52 15.52 -17.26
N LEU A 35 12.65 14.18 -17.37
CA LEU A 35 13.74 13.54 -18.09
C LEU A 35 13.59 13.66 -19.62
N LEU A 36 12.38 13.88 -20.12
CA LEU A 36 12.10 13.94 -21.57
C LEU A 36 12.84 15.08 -22.28
N THR A 37 13.22 16.13 -21.55
CA THR A 37 14.01 17.27 -22.07
C THR A 37 15.49 17.18 -21.70
N GLN A 38 15.96 16.02 -21.22
CA GLN A 38 17.35 15.80 -20.80
C GLN A 38 17.93 14.51 -21.43
N PRO A 39 18.10 14.45 -22.77
CA PRO A 39 18.52 13.22 -23.45
C PRO A 39 19.85 12.64 -22.94
N GLU A 40 20.80 13.50 -22.59
CA GLU A 40 22.10 13.06 -22.04
C GLU A 40 21.96 12.34 -20.69
N LYS A 41 21.11 12.85 -19.82
CA LYS A 41 20.82 12.24 -18.52
C LYS A 41 20.04 10.93 -18.70
N VAL A 42 19.12 10.88 -19.66
CA VAL A 42 18.42 9.65 -20.03
C VAL A 42 19.41 8.58 -20.48
N ARG A 43 20.34 8.95 -21.37
CA ARG A 43 21.41 8.06 -21.85
C ARG A 43 22.28 7.55 -20.71
N GLU A 44 22.73 8.43 -19.82
CA GLU A 44 23.54 8.07 -18.64
C GLU A 44 22.81 7.06 -17.74
N ILE A 45 21.54 7.35 -17.36
CA ILE A 45 20.75 6.50 -16.47
C ILE A 45 20.53 5.11 -17.08
N LEU A 46 20.09 5.05 -18.34
CA LEU A 46 19.74 3.79 -18.98
C LEU A 46 20.97 2.94 -19.26
N THR A 47 22.06 3.54 -19.76
CA THR A 47 23.33 2.82 -20.00
C THR A 47 23.85 2.22 -18.69
N THR A 48 23.86 3.01 -17.62
CA THR A 48 24.28 2.53 -16.29
C THR A 48 23.44 1.35 -15.80
N LEU A 49 22.12 1.36 -16.05
CA LEU A 49 21.25 0.26 -15.64
C LEU A 49 21.47 -0.98 -16.51
N VAL A 50 21.52 -0.82 -17.84
CA VAL A 50 21.72 -1.91 -18.79
C VAL A 50 23.06 -2.64 -18.55
N GLU A 51 24.12 -1.89 -18.25
CA GLU A 51 25.43 -2.46 -17.92
C GLU A 51 25.50 -3.03 -16.50
N GLY A 52 24.68 -2.51 -15.59
CA GLY A 52 24.74 -2.82 -14.15
C GLY A 52 23.87 -3.99 -13.69
N VAL A 53 22.92 -4.45 -14.51
CA VAL A 53 22.00 -5.56 -14.15
C VAL A 53 21.93 -6.62 -15.26
N SER A 54 21.66 -7.86 -14.89
CA SER A 54 21.43 -8.98 -15.82
C SER A 54 19.99 -9.07 -16.34
N LYS A 55 19.04 -8.34 -15.71
CA LYS A 55 17.63 -8.29 -16.15
C LYS A 55 17.42 -7.27 -17.27
N PRO A 56 16.46 -7.50 -18.19
CA PRO A 56 16.13 -6.54 -19.22
C PRO A 56 15.69 -5.20 -18.62
N VAL A 57 16.28 -4.12 -19.12
CA VAL A 57 15.91 -2.75 -18.76
C VAL A 57 14.99 -2.19 -19.84
N THR A 58 13.86 -1.63 -19.43
CA THR A 58 12.91 -0.91 -20.29
C THR A 58 12.73 0.52 -19.78
N CYS A 59 12.07 1.36 -20.58
CA CYS A 59 11.61 2.65 -20.09
C CYS A 59 10.23 2.98 -20.64
N LYS A 60 9.50 3.83 -19.91
CA LYS A 60 8.19 4.33 -20.32
C LYS A 60 8.19 5.84 -20.45
N ILE A 61 7.94 6.34 -21.66
CA ILE A 61 7.88 7.77 -22.00
C ILE A 61 6.46 8.22 -22.37
N ARG A 62 6.32 9.53 -22.54
CA ARG A 62 5.21 10.21 -23.23
C ARG A 62 5.75 10.84 -24.51
N ILE A 63 4.88 11.03 -25.49
CA ILE A 63 5.22 11.87 -26.66
C ILE A 63 5.52 13.31 -26.22
N LEU A 64 6.40 14.00 -26.94
CA LEU A 64 6.85 15.33 -26.57
C LEU A 64 5.75 16.40 -26.77
N PRO A 65 5.79 17.54 -26.05
CA PRO A 65 4.69 18.51 -25.99
C PRO A 65 4.62 19.50 -27.16
N THR A 66 5.30 19.25 -28.27
CA THR A 66 5.38 20.19 -29.42
C THR A 66 4.05 20.31 -30.15
N VAL A 67 3.68 21.55 -30.50
CA VAL A 67 2.35 21.88 -31.03
C VAL A 67 2.16 21.34 -32.45
N CYS A 68 3.14 21.53 -33.33
CA CYS A 68 3.17 20.94 -34.67
C CYS A 68 3.37 19.43 -34.58
N GLU A 69 2.50 18.65 -35.24
CA GLU A 69 2.49 17.19 -35.12
C GLU A 69 3.72 16.55 -35.79
N GLU A 70 4.11 17.07 -36.95
CA GLU A 70 5.29 16.61 -37.68
C GLU A 70 6.55 16.79 -36.84
N LYS A 71 6.71 17.98 -36.26
CA LYS A 71 7.83 18.28 -35.38
C LYS A 71 7.77 17.47 -34.08
N ARG A 72 6.57 17.24 -33.54
CA ARG A 72 6.37 16.36 -32.37
C ARG A 72 6.85 14.95 -32.65
N LEU A 73 6.51 14.40 -33.81
CA LEU A 73 6.94 13.08 -34.23
C LEU A 73 8.46 13.04 -34.40
N GLU A 74 9.05 14.02 -35.09
CA GLU A 74 10.50 14.14 -35.28
C GLU A 74 11.27 14.17 -33.95
N GLU A 75 10.95 15.11 -33.06
CA GLU A 75 11.61 15.22 -31.76
C GLU A 75 11.41 13.96 -30.88
N THR A 76 10.23 13.33 -30.97
CA THR A 76 9.99 12.08 -30.22
C THR A 76 10.80 10.93 -30.80
N LEU A 77 10.98 10.86 -32.11
CA LEU A 77 11.85 9.87 -32.78
C LEU A 77 13.33 10.09 -32.42
N GLU A 78 13.78 11.34 -32.34
CA GLU A 78 15.15 11.66 -31.88
C GLU A 78 15.39 11.15 -30.46
N LEU A 79 14.45 11.40 -29.54
CA LEU A 79 14.54 10.89 -28.17
C LEU A 79 14.52 9.35 -28.14
N VAL A 80 13.66 8.71 -28.93
CA VAL A 80 13.63 7.24 -29.04
C VAL A 80 14.97 6.71 -29.55
N SER A 81 15.54 7.31 -30.58
CA SER A 81 16.86 6.93 -31.13
C SER A 81 17.96 7.02 -30.06
N VAL A 82 17.98 8.10 -29.26
CA VAL A 82 18.92 8.22 -28.12
C VAL A 82 18.72 7.08 -27.12
N ILE A 83 17.47 6.77 -26.76
CA ILE A 83 17.13 5.68 -25.83
C ILE A 83 17.60 4.33 -26.39
N GLU A 84 17.42 4.07 -27.69
CA GLU A 84 17.84 2.81 -28.32
C GLU A 84 19.36 2.58 -28.22
N THR A 85 20.17 3.64 -28.33
CA THR A 85 21.64 3.53 -28.19
C THR A 85 22.10 3.02 -26.82
N THR A 86 21.23 3.03 -25.82
CA THR A 86 21.54 2.60 -24.44
C THR A 86 21.43 1.08 -24.25
N GLY A 87 20.85 0.35 -25.22
CA GLY A 87 20.66 -1.09 -25.13
C GLY A 87 19.41 -1.54 -24.36
N VAL A 88 18.39 -0.67 -24.22
CA VAL A 88 17.11 -1.06 -23.62
C VAL A 88 16.42 -2.17 -24.41
N ALA A 89 15.70 -3.05 -23.70
CA ALA A 89 15.02 -4.18 -24.30
C ALA A 89 13.69 -3.82 -24.98
N ALA A 90 13.02 -2.74 -24.55
CA ALA A 90 11.76 -2.24 -25.12
C ALA A 90 11.45 -0.82 -24.61
N ILE A 91 10.58 -0.11 -25.34
CA ILE A 91 10.13 1.24 -24.98
C ILE A 91 8.60 1.29 -24.90
N GLY A 92 8.08 1.69 -23.74
CA GLY A 92 6.66 2.00 -23.55
C GLY A 92 6.32 3.42 -23.96
N ILE A 93 5.42 3.59 -24.94
CA ILE A 93 4.99 4.90 -25.43
C ILE A 93 3.56 5.19 -24.99
N HIS A 94 3.38 6.18 -24.12
CA HIS A 94 2.06 6.79 -23.91
C HIS A 94 1.84 7.84 -24.98
N GLY A 95 0.87 7.62 -25.87
CA GLY A 95 0.52 8.54 -26.97
C GLY A 95 -0.20 9.81 -26.54
N ARG A 96 0.20 10.41 -25.41
CA ARG A 96 -0.26 11.72 -24.95
C ARG A 96 0.91 12.50 -24.39
N THR A 97 0.93 13.80 -24.63
CA THR A 97 1.90 14.71 -24.04
C THR A 97 1.74 14.81 -22.53
N MET A 98 2.70 15.43 -21.84
CA MET A 98 2.59 15.66 -20.38
C MET A 98 1.43 16.58 -19.98
N LYS A 99 0.99 17.48 -20.88
CA LYS A 99 -0.08 18.47 -20.62
C LYS A 99 -1.47 17.93 -20.95
N GLU A 100 -1.55 16.90 -21.77
CA GLU A 100 -2.81 16.29 -22.19
C GLU A 100 -3.44 15.47 -21.07
N ARG A 101 -4.75 15.70 -20.89
CA ARG A 101 -5.56 14.99 -19.90
C ARG A 101 -5.89 13.60 -20.40
N SER A 102 -6.38 12.77 -19.48
CA SER A 102 -6.78 11.40 -19.78
C SER A 102 -8.02 11.30 -20.69
N THR A 103 -8.75 12.40 -20.86
CA THR A 103 -9.87 12.59 -21.80
C THR A 103 -9.43 12.98 -23.20
N THR A 104 -8.21 13.49 -23.38
CA THR A 104 -7.67 13.74 -24.73
C THR A 104 -7.54 12.41 -25.46
N PRO A 105 -7.92 12.30 -26.75
CA PRO A 105 -7.65 11.11 -27.54
C PRO A 105 -6.16 10.74 -27.52
N CYS A 106 -5.85 9.47 -27.65
CA CYS A 106 -4.46 9.03 -27.75
C CYS A 106 -3.99 9.17 -29.21
N HIS A 107 -2.79 9.72 -29.41
CA HIS A 107 -2.17 9.93 -30.71
C HIS A 107 -1.61 8.63 -31.27
N TYR A 108 -2.49 7.78 -31.81
CA TYR A 108 -2.14 6.46 -32.34
C TYR A 108 -1.19 6.52 -33.53
N ASP A 109 -1.38 7.51 -34.40
CA ASP A 109 -0.57 7.65 -35.60
C ASP A 109 0.88 7.95 -35.25
N ILE A 110 1.14 8.73 -34.19
CA ILE A 110 2.50 8.97 -33.68
C ILE A 110 3.12 7.68 -33.14
N ILE A 111 2.38 6.88 -32.35
CA ILE A 111 2.88 5.59 -31.86
C ILE A 111 3.20 4.66 -33.03
N ARG A 112 2.34 4.62 -34.06
CA ARG A 112 2.54 3.81 -35.26
C ARG A 112 3.83 4.19 -35.99
N GLU A 113 4.05 5.47 -36.25
CA GLU A 113 5.25 5.92 -36.95
C GLU A 113 6.52 5.68 -36.12
N ILE A 114 6.46 5.80 -34.79
CA ILE A 114 7.57 5.39 -33.91
C ILE A 114 7.81 3.89 -34.01
N SER A 115 6.76 3.08 -33.94
CA SER A 115 6.86 1.62 -34.00
C SER A 115 7.47 1.11 -35.31
N ARG A 116 7.15 1.74 -36.43
CA ARG A 116 7.71 1.40 -37.75
C ARG A 116 9.19 1.72 -37.89
N LYS A 117 9.68 2.74 -37.17
CA LYS A 117 11.05 3.26 -37.29
C LYS A 117 11.98 2.72 -36.20
N ALA A 118 11.44 2.39 -35.03
CA ALA A 118 12.22 1.85 -33.93
C ALA A 118 12.76 0.45 -34.26
N SER A 119 13.98 0.21 -33.85
CA SER A 119 14.67 -1.09 -33.89
C SER A 119 14.32 -1.97 -32.68
N VAL A 120 13.94 -1.36 -31.54
CA VAL A 120 13.50 -2.08 -30.33
C VAL A 120 11.97 -2.22 -30.28
N PRO A 121 11.44 -3.27 -29.60
CA PRO A 121 10.00 -3.44 -29.44
C PRO A 121 9.31 -2.23 -28.79
N ILE A 122 8.28 -1.71 -29.45
CA ILE A 122 7.42 -0.64 -28.93
C ILE A 122 6.18 -1.22 -28.23
N ILE A 123 5.93 -0.75 -27.00
CA ILE A 123 4.75 -1.08 -26.19
C ILE A 123 3.80 0.12 -26.15
N ALA A 124 2.70 0.04 -26.88
CA ALA A 124 1.75 1.15 -26.98
C ALA A 124 0.89 1.29 -25.71
N ASN A 125 0.69 2.52 -25.23
CA ASN A 125 -0.07 2.85 -24.03
C ASN A 125 -0.95 4.09 -24.22
N GLY A 126 -2.03 4.18 -23.44
CA GLY A 126 -2.96 5.32 -23.44
C GLY A 126 -4.38 4.97 -23.89
N GLY A 127 -4.61 3.76 -24.37
CA GLY A 127 -5.86 3.31 -24.99
C GLY A 127 -7.02 2.95 -24.09
N SER A 128 -6.90 3.05 -22.77
CA SER A 128 -7.95 2.52 -21.88
C SER A 128 -9.34 3.15 -22.04
N GLY A 129 -9.48 4.27 -22.74
CA GLY A 129 -10.80 4.83 -23.09
C GLY A 129 -11.45 4.17 -24.30
N ASP A 130 -10.66 3.49 -25.13
CA ASP A 130 -11.05 2.88 -26.40
C ASP A 130 -11.01 1.34 -26.31
N VAL A 131 -10.80 0.78 -25.11
CA VAL A 131 -10.63 -0.65 -24.86
C VAL A 131 -11.63 -1.12 -23.81
N ALA A 132 -12.62 -1.90 -24.24
CA ALA A 132 -13.64 -2.51 -23.38
C ALA A 132 -13.58 -4.05 -23.39
N THR A 133 -12.98 -4.65 -24.41
CA THR A 133 -12.90 -6.10 -24.65
C THR A 133 -11.46 -6.54 -24.95
N TYR A 134 -11.21 -7.85 -24.94
CA TYR A 134 -9.92 -8.40 -25.35
C TYR A 134 -9.61 -8.12 -26.83
N GLU A 135 -10.64 -8.16 -27.68
CA GLU A 135 -10.55 -7.84 -29.11
C GLU A 135 -10.15 -6.38 -29.34
N ASP A 136 -10.58 -5.46 -28.48
CA ASP A 136 -10.13 -4.06 -28.54
C ASP A 136 -8.62 -3.93 -28.32
N VAL A 137 -8.03 -4.79 -27.49
CA VAL A 137 -6.57 -4.82 -27.29
C VAL A 137 -5.86 -5.20 -28.59
N ALA A 138 -6.39 -6.18 -29.31
CA ALA A 138 -5.87 -6.58 -30.61
C ALA A 138 -6.05 -5.47 -31.66
N ARG A 139 -7.22 -4.81 -31.71
CA ARG A 139 -7.46 -3.64 -32.56
C ARG A 139 -6.51 -2.50 -32.27
N PHE A 140 -6.28 -2.22 -30.99
CA PHE A 140 -5.34 -1.20 -30.54
C PHE A 140 -3.91 -1.52 -30.99
N LYS A 141 -3.49 -2.77 -30.80
CA LYS A 141 -2.18 -3.26 -31.26
C LYS A 141 -2.00 -3.07 -32.76
N SER A 142 -3.00 -3.48 -33.56
CA SER A 142 -2.96 -3.37 -35.02
C SER A 142 -2.96 -1.91 -35.48
N ARG A 143 -3.77 -1.04 -34.88
CA ARG A 143 -3.81 0.40 -35.23
C ARG A 143 -2.49 1.12 -34.95
N ALA A 144 -1.85 0.78 -33.84
CA ALA A 144 -0.55 1.34 -33.46
C ALA A 144 0.64 0.60 -34.09
N GLU A 145 0.40 -0.48 -34.85
CA GLU A 145 1.42 -1.37 -35.44
C GLU A 145 2.56 -1.70 -34.48
N CYS A 146 2.23 -1.92 -33.21
CA CYS A 146 3.18 -2.07 -32.12
C CYS A 146 3.42 -3.53 -31.74
N SER A 147 4.54 -3.79 -31.07
CA SER A 147 4.88 -5.13 -30.61
C SER A 147 3.92 -5.62 -29.51
N SER A 148 3.55 -4.76 -28.58
CA SER A 148 2.69 -5.08 -27.42
C SER A 148 1.86 -3.88 -26.96
N VAL A 149 0.85 -4.13 -26.12
CA VAL A 149 -0.04 -3.10 -25.56
C VAL A 149 0.03 -3.12 -24.04
N MET A 150 0.12 -1.94 -23.44
CA MET A 150 0.05 -1.75 -21.98
C MET A 150 -1.25 -1.04 -21.62
N LEU A 151 -2.06 -1.67 -20.77
CA LEU A 151 -3.32 -1.13 -20.26
C LEU A 151 -3.17 -0.69 -18.80
N ALA A 152 -3.83 0.41 -18.43
CA ALA A 152 -3.79 0.93 -17.07
C ALA A 152 -5.19 1.12 -16.47
N ARG A 153 -5.97 2.08 -16.97
CA ARG A 153 -7.27 2.42 -16.37
C ARG A 153 -8.30 1.29 -16.51
N CYS A 154 -8.45 0.70 -17.70
CA CYS A 154 -9.40 -0.39 -17.90
C CYS A 154 -9.05 -1.62 -17.06
N ALA A 155 -7.75 -1.95 -16.92
CA ALA A 155 -7.30 -3.01 -16.02
C ALA A 155 -7.51 -2.68 -14.53
N GLN A 156 -7.40 -1.41 -14.14
CA GLN A 156 -7.73 -0.96 -12.78
C GLN A 156 -9.23 -1.09 -12.48
N TRP A 157 -10.09 -0.82 -13.46
CA TRP A 157 -11.54 -0.93 -13.31
C TRP A 157 -12.00 -2.38 -13.30
N ASN A 158 -11.46 -3.19 -14.22
CA ASN A 158 -11.72 -4.62 -14.25
C ASN A 158 -10.48 -5.36 -14.81
N PRO A 159 -9.65 -5.99 -13.95
CA PRO A 159 -8.45 -6.72 -14.40
C PRO A 159 -8.77 -7.92 -15.31
N SER A 160 -10.02 -8.40 -15.35
CA SER A 160 -10.42 -9.46 -16.28
C SER A 160 -10.47 -9.01 -17.75
N ILE A 161 -10.18 -7.74 -18.06
CA ILE A 161 -10.00 -7.23 -19.44
C ILE A 161 -8.98 -8.02 -20.25
N PHE A 162 -8.05 -8.73 -19.58
CA PHE A 162 -7.05 -9.58 -20.23
C PHE A 162 -7.55 -10.99 -20.59
N ARG A 163 -8.77 -11.36 -20.18
CA ARG A 163 -9.35 -12.67 -20.50
C ARG A 163 -9.85 -12.69 -21.95
N LYS A 164 -9.46 -13.74 -22.69
CA LYS A 164 -9.92 -13.94 -24.07
C LYS A 164 -11.40 -14.23 -24.17
N GLU A 165 -11.97 -14.82 -23.12
CA GLU A 165 -13.38 -15.20 -23.04
C GLU A 165 -14.29 -14.02 -22.66
N GLY A 166 -13.72 -12.82 -22.48
CA GLY A 166 -14.42 -11.61 -22.08
C GLY A 166 -14.29 -11.27 -20.59
N PRO A 167 -14.73 -10.08 -20.17
CA PRO A 167 -14.62 -9.64 -18.79
C PRO A 167 -15.56 -10.45 -17.87
N LEU A 168 -15.08 -10.77 -16.67
CA LEU A 168 -15.86 -11.37 -15.59
C LEU A 168 -16.79 -10.33 -14.95
N PRO A 169 -17.91 -10.79 -14.34
CA PRO A 169 -18.73 -9.96 -13.46
C PRO A 169 -17.88 -9.29 -12.38
N LEU A 170 -18.13 -8.01 -12.13
CA LEU A 170 -17.32 -7.19 -11.21
C LEU A 170 -17.24 -7.78 -9.80
N ASP A 171 -18.34 -8.37 -9.31
CA ASP A 171 -18.40 -8.98 -7.98
C ASP A 171 -17.45 -10.17 -7.82
N GLU A 172 -17.30 -10.99 -8.87
CA GLU A 172 -16.35 -12.12 -8.89
C GLU A 172 -14.90 -11.60 -8.85
N VAL A 173 -14.62 -10.58 -9.65
CA VAL A 173 -13.31 -9.95 -9.74
C VAL A 173 -12.90 -9.31 -8.41
N ILE A 174 -13.83 -8.62 -7.73
CA ILE A 174 -13.59 -8.04 -6.41
C ILE A 174 -13.34 -9.14 -5.38
N LYS A 175 -14.14 -10.22 -5.37
CA LYS A 175 -13.94 -11.36 -4.45
C LYS A 175 -12.56 -11.97 -4.61
N ASP A 176 -12.11 -12.21 -5.83
CA ASP A 176 -10.78 -12.77 -6.11
C ASP A 176 -9.66 -11.80 -5.72
N TYR A 177 -9.83 -10.51 -5.98
CA TYR A 177 -8.88 -9.49 -5.53
C TYR A 177 -8.78 -9.41 -4.01
N VAL A 178 -9.90 -9.47 -3.28
CA VAL A 178 -9.91 -9.45 -1.81
C VAL A 178 -9.28 -10.72 -1.25
N ARG A 179 -9.50 -11.90 -1.85
CA ARG A 179 -8.77 -13.14 -1.47
C ARG A 179 -7.27 -12.97 -1.61
N LEU A 180 -6.79 -12.47 -2.74
CA LEU A 180 -5.37 -12.19 -2.94
C LEU A 180 -4.82 -11.15 -1.94
N ALA A 181 -5.61 -10.12 -1.65
CA ALA A 181 -5.24 -9.12 -0.65
C ALA A 181 -5.11 -9.75 0.75
N VAL A 182 -5.98 -10.70 1.10
CA VAL A 182 -5.86 -11.49 2.34
C VAL A 182 -4.61 -12.35 2.29
N ASP A 183 -4.40 -13.13 1.23
CA ASP A 183 -3.28 -14.08 1.09
C ASP A 183 -1.91 -13.39 1.18
N CYS A 184 -1.79 -12.20 0.60
CA CYS A 184 -0.57 -11.39 0.59
C CYS A 184 -0.43 -10.43 1.78
N ASP A 185 -1.36 -10.49 2.74
CA ASP A 185 -1.40 -9.58 3.90
C ASP A 185 -1.38 -8.10 3.49
N ASN A 186 -2.11 -7.78 2.41
CA ASN A 186 -2.10 -6.47 1.81
C ASN A 186 -2.70 -5.42 2.75
N ASN A 187 -2.18 -4.20 2.68
CA ASN A 187 -2.66 -3.11 3.51
C ASN A 187 -4.15 -2.83 3.25
N THR A 188 -4.94 -2.69 4.33
CA THR A 188 -6.39 -2.44 4.25
C THR A 188 -6.72 -1.18 3.45
N SER A 189 -6.00 -0.07 3.66
CA SER A 189 -6.27 1.19 2.94
C SER A 189 -5.98 1.06 1.45
N ASN A 190 -4.94 0.30 1.08
CA ASN A 190 -4.64 0.02 -0.32
C ASN A 190 -5.72 -0.87 -0.96
N THR A 191 -6.09 -1.96 -0.28
CA THR A 191 -7.16 -2.86 -0.73
C THR A 191 -8.46 -2.10 -0.94
N LYS A 192 -8.85 -1.28 0.03
CA LYS A 192 -10.04 -0.42 -0.04
C LYS A 192 -9.99 0.56 -1.21
N TYR A 193 -8.83 1.18 -1.45
CA TYR A 193 -8.65 2.07 -2.60
C TYR A 193 -8.85 1.33 -3.92
N CYS A 194 -8.22 0.18 -4.11
CA CYS A 194 -8.32 -0.59 -5.35
C CYS A 194 -9.76 -1.06 -5.61
N VAL A 195 -10.45 -1.60 -4.60
CA VAL A 195 -11.84 -2.02 -4.74
C VAL A 195 -12.76 -0.81 -5.04
N ALA A 196 -12.48 0.36 -4.47
CA ALA A 196 -13.22 1.57 -4.81
C ALA A 196 -13.00 2.02 -6.27
N GLN A 197 -11.80 1.82 -6.82
CA GLN A 197 -11.53 2.09 -8.25
C GLN A 197 -12.24 1.09 -9.18
N MET A 198 -12.46 -0.14 -8.73
CA MET A 198 -13.25 -1.14 -9.45
C MET A 198 -14.75 -0.78 -9.43
N LEU A 199 -15.28 -0.36 -8.27
CA LEU A 199 -16.69 -0.03 -8.12
C LEU A 199 -17.11 1.26 -8.86
N GLN A 200 -16.25 2.28 -8.92
CA GLN A 200 -16.55 3.55 -9.59
C GLN A 200 -17.93 4.12 -9.18
N SER A 201 -18.89 4.26 -10.11
CA SER A 201 -20.26 4.73 -9.85
C SER A 201 -21.07 3.78 -8.97
N ALA A 202 -20.73 2.48 -8.93
CA ALA A 202 -21.36 1.51 -8.03
C ALA A 202 -21.00 1.75 -6.54
N MET A 203 -20.11 2.71 -6.24
CA MET A 203 -19.82 3.14 -4.87
C MET A 203 -21.06 3.69 -4.12
N GLU A 204 -22.06 4.19 -4.84
CA GLU A 204 -23.31 4.71 -4.24
C GLU A 204 -24.22 3.58 -3.71
N GLY A 205 -24.00 2.35 -4.17
CA GLY A 205 -24.72 1.16 -3.75
C GLY A 205 -24.36 0.69 -2.34
N ALA A 206 -25.11 -0.31 -1.85
CA ALA A 206 -24.89 -0.88 -0.52
C ALA A 206 -23.45 -1.42 -0.31
N PRO A 207 -22.84 -2.18 -1.24
CA PRO A 207 -21.46 -2.64 -1.09
C PRO A 207 -20.44 -1.49 -1.00
N GLY A 208 -20.63 -0.44 -1.79
CA GLY A 208 -19.75 0.74 -1.78
C GLY A 208 -19.81 1.51 -0.47
N LYS A 209 -21.01 1.73 0.08
CA LYS A 209 -21.19 2.34 1.40
C LYS A 209 -20.57 1.49 2.52
N ALA A 210 -20.75 0.18 2.47
CA ALA A 210 -20.15 -0.74 3.45
C ALA A 210 -18.62 -0.74 3.36
N LEU A 211 -18.05 -0.75 2.15
CA LEU A 211 -16.61 -0.59 1.92
C LEU A 211 -16.07 0.72 2.50
N LEU A 212 -16.79 1.84 2.32
CA LEU A 212 -16.42 3.14 2.88
C LEU A 212 -16.45 3.14 4.41
N ALA A 213 -17.36 2.41 5.04
CA ALA A 213 -17.41 2.24 6.49
C ALA A 213 -16.29 1.32 7.02
N ALA A 214 -15.84 0.35 6.21
CA ALA A 214 -14.85 -0.63 6.63
C ALA A 214 -13.51 0.01 7.07
N ALA A 215 -13.04 -0.37 8.25
CA ALA A 215 -11.85 0.11 8.93
C ALA A 215 -10.71 -0.92 8.99
N ASN A 216 -10.99 -2.20 8.72
CA ASN A 216 -10.03 -3.30 8.73
C ASN A 216 -10.36 -4.33 7.63
N MET A 217 -9.45 -5.30 7.41
CA MET A 217 -9.61 -6.32 6.37
C MET A 217 -10.82 -7.24 6.61
N ARG A 218 -11.15 -7.55 7.88
CA ARG A 218 -12.32 -8.39 8.20
C ARG A 218 -13.62 -7.74 7.76
N GLU A 219 -13.78 -6.44 8.02
CA GLU A 219 -14.95 -5.67 7.58
C GLU A 219 -15.03 -5.60 6.05
N ILE A 220 -13.90 -5.49 5.33
CA ILE A 220 -13.88 -5.61 3.87
C ILE A 220 -14.34 -7.01 3.44
N CYS A 221 -13.85 -8.07 4.08
CA CYS A 221 -14.25 -9.45 3.79
C CYS A 221 -15.74 -9.68 4.07
N GLU A 222 -16.32 -9.02 5.07
CA GLU A 222 -17.75 -9.11 5.39
C GLU A 222 -18.63 -8.60 4.24
N VAL A 223 -18.25 -7.49 3.60
CA VAL A 223 -18.99 -6.93 2.45
C VAL A 223 -19.16 -7.95 1.31
N TRP A 224 -18.16 -8.81 1.10
CA TRP A 224 -18.18 -9.83 0.04
C TRP A 224 -18.33 -11.27 0.55
N GLY A 225 -18.71 -11.47 1.81
CA GLY A 225 -18.94 -12.80 2.38
C GLY A 225 -17.69 -13.69 2.49
N LEU A 226 -16.50 -13.08 2.57
CA LEU A 226 -15.19 -13.74 2.61
C LEU A 226 -14.63 -13.93 4.02
N VAL A 227 -15.42 -13.65 5.07
CA VAL A 227 -14.99 -13.85 6.46
C VAL A 227 -14.53 -15.29 6.74
N PRO A 228 -15.25 -16.35 6.32
CA PRO A 228 -14.78 -17.72 6.52
C PRO A 228 -13.44 -18.01 5.81
N TYR A 229 -13.21 -17.39 4.65
CA TYR A 229 -11.95 -17.51 3.93
C TYR A 229 -10.81 -16.86 4.72
N LEU A 230 -11.01 -15.63 5.19
CA LEU A 230 -10.08 -14.92 6.06
C LEU A 230 -9.73 -15.77 7.29
N ASP A 231 -10.73 -16.26 8.02
CA ASP A 231 -10.51 -17.10 9.21
C ASP A 231 -9.62 -18.31 8.89
N SER A 232 -9.89 -19.00 7.77
CA SER A 232 -9.10 -20.16 7.34
C SER A 232 -7.64 -19.82 7.01
N VAL A 233 -7.38 -18.63 6.44
CA VAL A 233 -6.02 -18.17 6.13
C VAL A 233 -5.29 -17.80 7.42
N LEU A 234 -5.97 -17.14 8.36
CA LEU A 234 -5.38 -16.75 9.63
C LEU A 234 -4.99 -17.97 10.48
N GLU A 235 -5.87 -18.98 10.57
CA GLU A 235 -5.55 -20.25 11.23
C GLU A 235 -4.34 -20.96 10.61
N LYS A 236 -4.22 -20.93 9.27
CA LYS A 236 -3.04 -21.49 8.58
C LYS A 236 -1.76 -20.74 8.94
N ARG A 237 -1.84 -19.41 9.00
CA ARG A 237 -0.70 -18.56 9.38
C ARG A 237 -0.28 -18.78 10.83
N GLU A 238 -1.24 -18.91 11.73
CA GLU A 238 -0.98 -19.24 13.14
C GLU A 238 -0.27 -20.59 13.28
N ARG A 239 -0.80 -21.65 12.66
CA ARG A 239 -0.13 -22.97 12.67
C ARG A 239 1.28 -22.94 12.09
N LEU A 240 1.47 -22.23 10.97
CA LEU A 240 2.79 -22.09 10.37
C LEU A 240 3.73 -21.36 11.32
N ALA A 241 3.24 -20.28 11.94
CA ALA A 241 4.02 -19.47 12.85
C ALA A 241 4.43 -20.26 14.11
N GLU A 242 3.54 -21.08 14.67
CA GLU A 242 3.85 -22.00 15.78
C GLU A 242 4.90 -23.06 15.40
N SER A 243 4.98 -23.45 14.12
CA SER A 243 5.97 -24.42 13.63
C SER A 243 7.37 -23.83 13.41
N LEU A 244 7.52 -22.51 13.41
CA LEU A 244 8.81 -21.85 13.19
C LEU A 244 9.71 -21.92 14.43
N PRO A 245 11.05 -21.87 14.28
CA PRO A 245 11.96 -21.75 15.42
C PRO A 245 11.63 -20.52 16.28
N LEU A 246 11.79 -20.63 17.61
CA LEU A 246 11.42 -19.59 18.59
C LEU A 246 12.02 -18.20 18.28
N GLN A 247 13.22 -18.16 17.71
CA GLN A 247 13.87 -16.92 17.28
C GLN A 247 13.11 -16.24 16.13
N LEU A 248 12.66 -17.00 15.14
CA LEU A 248 11.84 -16.49 14.03
C LEU A 248 10.43 -16.12 14.49
N GLN A 249 9.86 -16.84 15.46
CA GLN A 249 8.59 -16.46 16.07
C GLN A 249 8.66 -15.08 16.74
N LYS A 250 9.78 -14.78 17.42
CA LYS A 250 10.04 -13.48 18.04
C LYS A 250 10.25 -12.38 17.00
N GLU A 251 10.96 -12.66 15.91
CA GLU A 251 11.22 -11.70 14.83
C GLU A 251 9.96 -11.35 14.01
N LEU A 252 9.13 -12.34 13.73
CA LEU A 252 7.88 -12.17 12.97
C LEU A 252 6.73 -11.60 13.82
N GLY A 253 6.93 -11.43 15.14
CA GLY A 253 5.90 -10.93 16.04
C GLY A 253 4.66 -11.81 16.03
N VAL A 254 4.79 -13.12 16.12
CA VAL A 254 3.68 -14.08 16.00
C VAL A 254 2.58 -13.85 17.04
N ALA A 255 2.92 -13.29 18.21
CA ALA A 255 1.94 -12.86 19.21
C ALA A 255 0.97 -11.75 18.74
N THR A 256 1.28 -11.06 17.62
CA THR A 256 0.48 -9.96 17.07
C THR A 256 -0.66 -10.42 16.15
N PHE A 257 -0.67 -11.68 15.71
CA PHE A 257 -1.72 -12.22 14.84
C PHE A 257 -3.09 -12.28 15.56
N ASN A 258 -3.07 -12.58 16.85
CA ASN A 258 -4.25 -12.66 17.72
C ASN A 258 -4.99 -11.32 17.92
N LEU A 259 -4.34 -10.17 17.69
CA LEU A 259 -4.92 -8.84 17.98
C LEU A 259 -5.65 -8.22 16.78
N MET A 260 -5.40 -8.68 15.55
CA MET A 260 -6.04 -8.10 14.36
C MET A 260 -7.28 -8.86 13.90
N THR A 261 -7.53 -10.05 14.46
CA THR A 261 -8.38 -11.04 13.80
C THR A 261 -9.72 -11.29 14.45
N SER A 262 -10.10 -10.81 15.63
CA SER A 262 -11.49 -11.06 16.04
C SER A 262 -12.02 -10.15 17.13
N SER A 263 -13.32 -9.88 16.98
CA SER A 263 -14.32 -9.73 18.04
C SER A 263 -14.38 -10.96 18.97
N ALA A 264 -13.25 -11.57 19.33
CA ALA A 264 -13.21 -12.74 20.19
C ALA A 264 -13.83 -12.38 21.55
N LYS A 265 -14.80 -13.20 21.95
CA LYS A 265 -15.29 -13.33 23.32
C LYS A 265 -14.12 -13.14 24.28
N ARG A 266 -14.27 -12.17 25.19
CA ARG A 266 -13.45 -11.96 26.38
C ARG A 266 -13.21 -13.30 27.09
N ARG A 267 -12.18 -14.04 26.69
CA ARG A 267 -11.50 -14.97 27.57
C ARG A 267 -10.50 -14.12 28.34
N ARG A 268 -10.68 -14.07 29.66
CA ARG A 268 -9.71 -13.54 30.61
C ARG A 268 -8.44 -14.40 30.52
N ALA A 269 -7.61 -14.17 29.52
CA ALA A 269 -6.20 -14.51 29.59
C ALA A 269 -5.53 -13.33 30.30
N GLY A 270 -4.86 -13.60 31.42
CA GLY A 270 -4.04 -12.59 32.08
C GLY A 270 -2.94 -12.11 31.11
N PRO A 271 -2.52 -10.85 31.18
CA PRO A 271 -1.48 -10.37 30.29
C PRO A 271 -0.15 -11.09 30.58
N ASP A 272 0.58 -11.48 29.54
CA ASP A 272 1.97 -11.91 29.64
C ASP A 272 2.82 -10.71 30.05
N VAL A 273 3.21 -10.68 31.33
CA VAL A 273 4.04 -9.62 31.93
C VAL A 273 5.48 -10.12 31.94
N GLU A 274 6.35 -9.49 31.15
CA GLU A 274 7.78 -9.76 31.17
C GLU A 274 8.52 -8.61 31.88
N VAL A 275 9.41 -8.94 32.82
CA VAL A 275 10.30 -7.97 33.46
C VAL A 275 11.66 -8.07 32.78
N THR A 276 12.09 -6.98 32.16
CA THR A 276 13.39 -6.90 31.48
C THR A 276 14.54 -6.86 32.49
N GLU A 277 15.77 -7.17 32.05
CA GLU A 277 16.99 -7.07 32.86
C GLU A 277 17.24 -5.64 33.39
N GLU A 278 16.66 -4.62 32.75
CA GLU A 278 16.69 -3.21 33.18
C GLU A 278 15.60 -2.84 34.21
N GLY A 279 14.83 -3.82 34.70
CA GLY A 279 13.77 -3.60 35.70
C GLY A 279 12.49 -2.96 35.16
N VAL A 280 12.36 -2.85 33.83
CA VAL A 280 11.15 -2.32 33.17
C VAL A 280 10.15 -3.47 32.96
N THR A 281 8.92 -3.27 33.44
CA THR A 281 7.81 -4.20 33.21
C THR A 281 7.18 -3.93 31.85
N GLU A 282 7.22 -4.91 30.94
CA GLU A 282 6.70 -4.79 29.59
C GLU A 282 5.48 -5.67 29.33
N MET A 283 4.57 -5.16 28.49
CA MET A 283 3.45 -5.90 27.94
C MET A 283 3.23 -5.52 26.48
N LEU A 284 2.70 -6.45 25.67
CA LEU A 284 2.33 -6.23 24.28
C LEU A 284 1.00 -5.45 24.18
N VAL A 285 1.07 -4.12 24.29
CA VAL A 285 -0.12 -3.26 24.27
C VAL A 285 0.00 -2.13 23.26
N THR A 286 -1.01 -1.96 22.40
CA THR A 286 -1.12 -0.79 21.53
C THR A 286 -2.26 0.11 21.95
N TYR A 287 -2.04 1.43 21.93
CA TYR A 287 -3.11 2.41 22.09
C TYR A 287 -3.88 2.64 20.78
N ASP A 288 -5.17 2.32 20.78
CA ASP A 288 -6.13 2.78 19.76
C ASP A 288 -7.05 3.86 20.32
N ARG A 289 -6.99 5.06 19.74
CA ARG A 289 -7.81 6.22 20.14
C ARG A 289 -9.31 5.93 20.10
N ARG A 290 -9.77 5.02 19.22
CA ARG A 290 -11.19 4.72 19.01
C ARG A 290 -11.83 4.01 20.21
N GLU A 291 -11.04 3.31 21.00
CA GLU A 291 -11.49 2.52 22.16
C GLU A 291 -11.79 3.38 23.40
N PHE A 292 -11.32 4.62 23.43
CA PHE A 292 -11.38 5.49 24.61
C PHE A 292 -12.28 6.72 24.40
N PRO A 293 -13.00 7.22 25.43
CA PRO A 293 -13.69 8.50 25.41
C PRO A 293 -12.75 9.67 25.03
N VAL A 294 -13.32 10.81 24.64
CA VAL A 294 -12.52 11.97 24.21
C VAL A 294 -11.79 12.64 25.38
N ASP A 295 -12.45 12.65 26.52
CA ASP A 295 -12.06 13.27 27.78
C ASP A 295 -11.25 12.33 28.69
N LYS A 296 -11.28 11.02 28.45
CA LYS A 296 -10.60 10.01 29.28
C LYS A 296 -9.71 9.09 28.46
N THR A 297 -8.41 9.18 28.68
CA THR A 297 -7.37 8.34 28.08
C THR A 297 -6.58 7.58 29.16
N PRO A 298 -5.87 6.50 28.80
CA PRO A 298 -4.97 5.81 29.73
C PRO A 298 -3.99 6.76 30.43
N LYS A 299 -3.38 7.69 29.69
CA LYS A 299 -2.44 8.68 30.25
C LYS A 299 -3.09 9.60 31.29
N THR A 300 -4.32 10.06 31.05
CA THR A 300 -5.04 10.91 32.01
C THR A 300 -5.49 10.12 33.25
N SER A 301 -5.92 8.87 33.08
CA SER A 301 -6.30 8.00 34.20
C SER A 301 -5.08 7.65 35.06
N LEU A 302 -3.94 7.35 34.45
CA LEU A 302 -2.70 7.09 35.17
C LEU A 302 -2.18 8.33 35.89
N TYR A 303 -2.34 9.52 35.30
CA TYR A 303 -2.00 10.78 35.97
C TYR A 303 -2.80 10.96 37.27
N VAL A 304 -4.11 10.76 37.22
CA VAL A 304 -4.99 10.86 38.41
C VAL A 304 -4.61 9.80 39.45
N TYR A 305 -4.38 8.57 39.02
CA TYR A 305 -3.94 7.49 39.90
C TYR A 305 -2.63 7.83 40.61
N SER A 306 -1.60 8.22 39.85
CA SER A 306 -0.26 8.50 40.38
C SER A 306 -0.28 9.65 41.38
N ARG A 307 -1.05 10.72 41.09
CA ARG A 307 -1.21 11.85 42.02
C ARG A 307 -1.87 11.44 43.33
N ARG A 308 -2.86 10.55 43.29
CA ARG A 308 -3.60 10.10 44.48
C ARG A 308 -2.79 9.13 45.34
N HIS A 309 -2.01 8.24 44.73
CA HIS A 309 -1.33 7.15 45.45
C HIS A 309 0.17 7.37 45.70
N HIS A 310 0.82 8.21 44.90
CA HIS A 310 2.27 8.45 44.97
C HIS A 310 2.64 9.93 45.13
N GLY A 311 1.65 10.84 45.24
CA GLY A 311 1.84 12.29 45.39
C GLY A 311 2.47 13.01 44.17
N SER A 312 3.01 12.25 43.22
CA SER A 312 3.76 12.73 42.07
C SER A 312 3.09 12.35 40.75
N ALA A 313 3.36 13.12 39.71
CA ALA A 313 2.89 12.83 38.36
C ALA A 313 3.76 11.73 37.72
N PRO A 314 3.19 10.88 36.84
CA PRO A 314 3.95 9.88 36.11
C PRO A 314 4.94 10.56 35.16
N ARG A 315 6.19 10.06 35.11
CA ARG A 315 7.24 10.61 34.24
C ARG A 315 7.43 9.72 33.01
N TYR A 316 7.54 10.32 31.84
CA TYR A 316 7.70 9.60 30.58
C TYR A 316 9.07 9.90 29.97
N LYS A 317 9.76 8.85 29.55
CA LYS A 317 10.96 8.93 28.70
C LYS A 317 10.65 8.23 27.38
N THR A 318 10.69 8.98 26.27
CA THR A 318 10.35 8.44 24.95
C THR A 318 11.56 8.51 24.04
N VAL A 319 11.83 7.40 23.36
CA VAL A 319 12.89 7.26 22.35
C VAL A 319 12.27 7.14 20.97
N GLU A 320 12.91 7.76 19.97
CA GLU A 320 12.57 7.60 18.55
C GLU A 320 13.60 6.69 17.89
N ARG A 321 13.13 5.70 17.13
CA ARG A 321 13.96 4.79 16.38
C ARG A 321 14.26 5.38 15.01
N SER A 322 15.53 5.63 14.72
CA SER A 322 16.00 6.31 13.51
C SER A 322 15.60 5.64 12.20
N ARG A 323 15.45 4.31 12.18
CA ARG A 323 15.16 3.53 10.95
C ARG A 323 13.77 3.76 10.37
N ASP A 324 12.77 4.00 11.22
CA ASP A 324 11.34 4.02 10.83
C ASP A 324 10.53 5.11 11.55
N ARG A 325 11.21 5.98 12.30
CA ARG A 325 10.61 7.10 13.06
C ARG A 325 9.49 6.65 13.99
N GLN A 326 9.58 5.40 14.48
CA GLN A 326 8.65 4.90 15.48
C GLN A 326 9.14 5.23 16.89
N PHE A 327 8.21 5.30 17.83
CA PHE A 327 8.43 5.78 19.19
C PHE A 327 8.15 4.67 20.21
N LYS A 328 9.02 4.55 21.21
CA LYS A 328 8.80 3.70 22.39
C LYS A 328 8.91 4.57 23.64
N SER A 329 7.99 4.40 24.59
CA SER A 329 7.93 5.22 25.81
C SER A 329 7.98 4.34 27.04
N VAL A 330 8.77 4.76 28.03
CA VAL A 330 8.81 4.18 29.36
C VAL A 330 8.16 5.17 30.31
N VAL A 331 7.18 4.72 31.10
CA VAL A 331 6.54 5.50 32.15
C VAL A 331 7.00 5.06 33.53
N THR A 332 7.41 6.00 34.37
CA THR A 332 7.74 5.79 35.78
C THR A 332 6.58 6.23 36.66
N VAL A 333 6.14 5.35 37.56
CA VAL A 333 5.06 5.60 38.54
C VAL A 333 5.55 5.10 39.91
N GLY A 334 5.78 6.02 40.84
CA GLY A 334 6.55 5.72 42.05
C GLY A 334 7.95 5.22 41.68
N ASP A 335 8.32 4.05 42.18
CA ASP A 335 9.64 3.42 41.94
C ASP A 335 9.61 2.36 40.83
N ARG A 336 8.48 2.20 40.12
CA ARG A 336 8.31 1.19 39.08
C ARG A 336 8.23 1.82 37.69
N THR A 337 8.74 1.10 36.71
CA THR A 337 8.75 1.51 35.30
C THR A 337 7.97 0.51 34.44
N TYR A 338 7.22 1.06 33.49
CA TYR A 338 6.33 0.30 32.62
C TYR A 338 6.50 0.76 31.17
N SER A 339 6.38 -0.18 30.23
CA SER A 339 6.57 0.11 28.81
C SER A 339 5.76 -0.86 27.96
N SER A 340 5.35 -0.42 26.78
CA SER A 340 4.87 -1.36 25.76
C SER A 340 6.06 -1.89 24.98
N SER A 341 6.13 -3.21 24.77
CA SER A 341 7.15 -3.81 23.90
C SER A 341 6.96 -3.44 22.42
N LEU A 342 5.80 -2.89 22.05
CA LEU A 342 5.46 -2.44 20.70
C LEU A 342 5.86 -0.98 20.44
N TRP A 343 6.32 -0.72 19.22
CA TRP A 343 6.70 0.61 18.76
C TRP A 343 5.50 1.34 18.13
N ALA A 344 5.30 2.60 18.47
CA ALA A 344 4.15 3.39 18.03
C ALA A 344 4.51 4.40 16.92
N LYS A 345 3.53 4.75 16.09
CA LYS A 345 3.69 5.73 14.99
C LYS A 345 3.87 7.18 15.45
N SER A 346 3.64 7.47 16.74
CA SER A 346 3.80 8.81 17.30
C SER A 346 4.20 8.74 18.77
N LYS A 347 4.93 9.78 19.24
CA LYS A 347 5.27 9.96 20.65
C LYS A 347 4.03 9.88 21.56
N ARG A 348 2.92 10.51 21.14
CA ARG A 348 1.65 10.49 21.88
C ARG A 348 1.12 9.07 22.07
N ASN A 349 1.13 8.25 21.02
CA ASN A 349 0.63 6.87 21.10
C ASN A 349 1.55 5.98 21.92
N ALA A 350 2.87 6.19 21.86
CA ALA A 350 3.84 5.47 22.68
C ALA A 350 3.59 5.72 24.18
N GLU A 351 3.40 6.98 24.57
CA GLU A 351 3.11 7.36 25.96
C GLU A 351 1.77 6.79 26.45
N GLN A 352 0.74 6.79 25.59
CA GLN A 352 -0.55 6.18 25.93
C GLN A 352 -0.45 4.66 26.10
N SER A 353 0.35 4.00 25.27
CA SER A 353 0.59 2.55 25.35
C SER A 353 1.31 2.19 26.66
N ALA A 354 2.38 2.92 27.00
CA ALA A 354 3.09 2.77 28.28
C ALA A 354 2.17 3.01 29.49
N ALA A 355 1.30 4.01 29.42
CA ALA A 355 0.33 4.29 30.47
C ALA A 355 -0.70 3.17 30.64
N THR A 356 -1.07 2.52 29.53
CA THR A 356 -2.00 1.38 29.52
C THR A 356 -1.36 0.18 30.22
N VAL A 357 -0.09 -0.12 29.94
CA VAL A 357 0.67 -1.17 30.63
C VAL A 357 0.71 -0.90 32.14
N ALA A 358 1.06 0.32 32.55
CA ALA A 358 1.11 0.67 33.96
C ALA A 358 -0.25 0.45 34.66
N LEU A 359 -1.36 0.90 34.07
CA LEU A 359 -2.70 0.70 34.65
C LEU A 359 -3.07 -0.78 34.76
N LEU A 360 -2.79 -1.58 33.73
CA LEU A 360 -3.07 -3.01 33.73
C LEU A 360 -2.27 -3.76 34.81
N VAL A 361 -0.96 -3.49 34.91
CA VAL A 361 -0.10 -4.10 35.93
C VAL A 361 -0.49 -3.66 37.35
N LEU A 362 -0.95 -2.42 37.52
CA LEU A 362 -1.48 -1.90 38.78
C LEU A 362 -2.90 -2.38 39.10
N GLY A 363 -3.46 -3.29 38.30
CA GLY A 363 -4.80 -3.86 38.48
C GLY A 363 -5.93 -2.83 38.35
N LYS A 364 -5.74 -1.79 37.54
CA LYS A 364 -6.73 -0.73 37.31
C LYS A 364 -7.51 -0.96 36.03
N GLU A 365 -8.80 -0.67 36.10
CA GLU A 365 -9.65 -0.68 34.92
C GLU A 365 -9.25 0.43 33.95
N LEU A 366 -9.21 0.08 32.67
CA LEU A 366 -8.97 1.03 31.60
C LEU A 366 -10.26 1.77 31.25
N PRO A 367 -10.18 3.07 30.90
CA PRO A 367 -11.36 3.90 30.65
C PRO A 367 -11.95 3.65 29.26
N TYR A 368 -12.28 2.40 28.93
CA TYR A 368 -12.86 2.05 27.64
C TYR A 368 -14.24 2.72 27.43
N LYS A 369 -14.60 2.95 26.18
CA LYS A 369 -15.99 3.29 25.82
C LYS A 369 -16.90 2.14 26.24
N ALA A 370 -18.10 2.46 26.73
CA ALA A 370 -19.12 1.45 26.93
C ALA A 370 -19.42 0.75 25.58
N PRO A 371 -19.60 -0.58 25.56
CA PRO A 371 -20.02 -1.27 24.36
C PRO A 371 -21.36 -0.70 23.87
N PRO A 372 -21.60 -0.65 22.55
CA PRO A 372 -22.90 -0.24 22.03
C PRO A 372 -23.98 -1.13 22.64
N GLN A 373 -25.00 -0.51 23.24
CA GLN A 373 -26.17 -1.25 23.72
C GLN A 373 -26.89 -1.81 22.50
N THR A 374 -26.93 -3.13 22.38
CA THR A 374 -27.81 -3.82 21.43
C THR A 374 -29.25 -3.37 21.72
N PRO A 375 -30.01 -2.89 20.72
CA PRO A 375 -31.41 -2.59 20.93
C PRO A 375 -32.11 -3.88 21.36
N THR A 376 -32.67 -3.88 22.57
CA THR A 376 -33.57 -4.92 23.05
C THR A 376 -34.81 -4.90 22.17
N ASN A 377 -34.97 -5.90 21.32
CA ASN A 377 -36.24 -6.18 20.66
C ASN A 377 -37.27 -6.52 21.73
N THR A 378 -38.11 -5.56 22.10
CA THR A 378 -39.37 -5.83 22.78
C THR A 378 -40.32 -6.46 21.75
N PRO A 379 -40.84 -7.68 21.98
CA PRO A 379 -41.88 -8.23 21.12
C PRO A 379 -43.17 -7.39 21.29
N ARG A 380 -43.81 -7.08 20.16
CA ARG A 380 -45.16 -6.50 20.13
C ARG A 380 -46.20 -7.55 20.48
#